data_AF-A0A0B8PM32-F1
#
_entry.id   AF-A0A0B8PM32-F1
#
_cell.length_a   1.000
_cell.length_b   1.000
_cell.length_c   1.000
_cell.angle_alpha   90.00
_cell.angle_beta   90.00
_cell.angle_gamma   90.00
#
_symmetry.space_group_name_H-M   'P 1'
#
loop_
_entity.id
_entity.type
_entity.pdbx_description
1 polymer ?
#
loop_
_entity_poly.entity_id
_entity_poly.type
_entity_poly.pdbx_seq_one_letter_code
_entity_poly.pdbx_strand_id
1 'polypeptide(L)' 'MPLDDYENVLSEEAKLAKALDKIETLLQHTQGINPDTFDYGFNLSYGKKYTDKDELTSSLRVEIDKDTRRLAASNGTLK' A
#
# COMPACT_ATOMS: atom_id res chain seq x y z
N MET A 1 4.19 -20.28 8.24
CA MET A 1 5.27 -19.29 8.42
C MET A 1 5.42 -19.01 9.90
N PRO A 2 6.58 -19.24 10.52
CA PRO A 2 6.85 -18.80 11.90
C PRO A 2 6.76 -17.26 11.98
N LEU A 3 6.27 -16.70 13.10
CA LEU A 3 6.11 -15.25 13.27
C LEU A 3 7.42 -14.48 13.02
N ASP A 4 8.54 -15.07 13.43
CA ASP A 4 9.88 -14.48 13.30
C ASP A 4 10.33 -14.34 11.83
N ASP A 5 9.91 -15.25 10.95
CA ASP A 5 10.21 -15.19 9.51
C ASP A 5 9.39 -14.09 8.81
N TYR A 6 8.14 -13.87 9.28
CA TYR A 6 7.28 -12.77 8.82
C TYR A 6 7.78 -11.39 9.25
N GLU A 7 8.17 -11.25 10.53
CA GLU A 7 8.66 -9.99 11.09
C GLU A 7 9.98 -9.57 10.45
N ASN A 8 10.91 -10.52 10.26
CA ASN A 8 12.21 -10.26 9.67
C ASN A 8 12.19 -10.26 8.13
N VAL A 9 11.08 -10.68 7.50
CA VAL A 9 10.88 -10.66 6.03
C VAL A 9 12.00 -11.43 5.30
N LEU A 10 12.31 -12.64 5.80
CA LEU A 10 13.49 -13.39 5.34
C LEU A 10 13.16 -14.30 4.15
N SER A 11 12.02 -15.02 4.19
CA SER A 11 11.53 -15.84 3.08
C SER A 11 10.83 -15.05 1.97
N GLU A 12 10.71 -15.66 0.79
CA GLU A 12 9.94 -15.07 -0.33
C GLU A 12 8.45 -15.00 0.01
N GLU A 13 7.92 -16.00 0.71
CA GLU A 13 6.56 -15.99 1.22
C GLU A 13 6.33 -14.86 2.22
N ALA A 14 7.30 -14.59 3.11
CA ALA A 14 7.22 -13.47 4.05
C ALA A 14 7.26 -12.11 3.35
N LYS A 15 8.09 -11.96 2.30
CA LYS A 15 8.12 -10.75 1.46
C LYS A 15 6.78 -10.53 0.77
N LEU A 16 6.21 -11.57 0.16
CA LEU A 16 4.92 -11.51 -0.51
C LEU A 16 3.80 -11.19 0.48
N ALA A 17 3.75 -11.86 1.62
CA ALA A 17 2.76 -11.59 2.66
C ALA A 17 2.84 -10.14 3.16
N LYS A 18 4.05 -9.61 3.38
CA LYS A 18 4.26 -8.21 3.76
C LYS A 18 3.82 -7.24 2.66
N ALA A 19 4.04 -7.55 1.40
CA ALA A 19 3.58 -6.73 0.29
C ALA A 19 2.04 -6.71 0.20
N LEU A 20 1.40 -7.86 0.36
CA LEU A 20 -0.06 -7.99 0.37
C LEU A 20 -0.71 -7.27 1.56
N ASP A 21 -0.10 -7.33 2.75
CA ASP A 21 -0.51 -6.54 3.93
C ASP A 21 -0.54 -5.03 3.62
N LYS A 22 0.48 -4.51 2.92
CA LYS A 22 0.51 -3.10 2.52
C LYS A 22 -0.52 -2.77 1.44
N ILE A 23 -0.72 -3.65 0.48
CA ILE A 23 -1.77 -3.50 -0.55
C ILE A 23 -3.15 -3.42 0.10
N GLU A 24 -3.42 -4.30 1.05
CA GLU A 24 -4.67 -4.35 1.80
C GLU A 24 -4.90 -3.05 2.57
N THR A 25 -3.88 -2.53 3.28
CA THR A 25 -3.96 -1.23 3.96
C THR A 25 -4.31 -0.10 2.97
N LEU A 26 -3.66 -0.07 1.80
CA LEU A 26 -3.91 0.96 0.78
C LEU A 26 -5.33 0.86 0.20
N LEU A 27 -5.86 -0.35 0.02
CA LEU A 27 -7.24 -0.59 -0.40
C LEU A 27 -8.23 -0.10 0.66
N GLN A 28 -8.01 -0.45 1.93
CA GLN A 28 -8.84 0.05 3.03
C GLN A 28 -8.86 1.58 3.08
N HIS A 29 -7.71 2.24 2.92
CA HIS A 29 -7.64 3.70 2.89
C HIS A 29 -8.40 4.28 1.70
N THR A 30 -8.25 3.72 0.49
CA THR A 30 -8.89 4.27 -0.72
C THR A 30 -10.39 4.00 -0.82
N GLN A 31 -10.88 2.90 -0.24
CA GLN A 31 -12.30 2.50 -0.30
C GLN A 31 -13.07 2.79 1.01
N GLY A 32 -12.36 3.15 2.08
CA GLY A 32 -12.95 3.46 3.38
C GLY A 32 -13.52 4.87 3.49
N ILE A 33 -14.37 5.07 4.50
CA ILE A 33 -14.80 6.40 4.93
C ILE A 33 -13.72 6.96 5.84
N ASN A 34 -13.00 7.96 5.38
CA ASN A 34 -11.92 8.59 6.12
C ASN A 34 -12.31 10.03 6.53
N PRO A 35 -11.74 10.57 7.61
CA PRO A 35 -11.88 11.97 7.95
C PRO A 35 -11.36 12.88 6.83
N ASP A 36 -11.90 14.10 6.72
CA ASP A 36 -11.46 15.09 5.73
C ASP A 36 -9.96 15.44 5.82
N THR A 37 -9.38 15.28 7.03
CA THR A 37 -7.96 15.52 7.33
C THR A 37 -7.03 14.37 6.92
N PHE A 38 -7.55 13.29 6.33
CA PHE A 38 -6.75 12.13 5.94
C PHE A 38 -5.76 12.45 4.82
N ASP A 39 -4.47 12.14 5.02
CA ASP A 39 -3.41 12.35 4.01
C ASP A 39 -3.36 11.19 3.01
N TYR A 40 -4.17 11.27 1.94
CA TYR A 40 -4.08 10.29 0.84
C TYR A 40 -2.74 10.38 0.09
N GLY A 41 -2.08 11.53 0.06
CA GLY A 41 -0.76 11.68 -0.57
C GLY A 41 0.30 10.78 0.05
N PHE A 42 0.24 10.54 1.36
CA PHE A 42 1.12 9.61 2.07
C PHE A 42 1.12 8.20 1.46
N ASN A 43 -0.05 7.71 1.06
CA ASN A 43 -0.23 6.37 0.51
C ASN A 43 0.68 6.10 -0.70
N LEU A 44 0.97 7.10 -1.54
CA LEU A 44 1.81 6.98 -2.75
C LEU A 44 3.26 6.57 -2.46
N SER A 45 3.72 6.74 -1.22
CA SER A 45 5.06 6.32 -0.77
C SER A 45 5.01 5.15 0.21
N TYR A 46 3.89 4.98 0.92
CA TYR A 46 3.71 3.93 1.91
C TYR A 46 3.84 2.54 1.29
N GLY A 47 4.60 1.65 1.94
CA GLY A 47 4.74 0.25 1.53
C GLY A 47 5.47 0.00 0.21
N LYS A 48 5.87 1.03 -0.54
CA LYS A 48 6.45 0.92 -1.89
C LYS A 48 7.66 -0.02 -1.96
N LYS A 49 8.54 0.05 -0.94
CA LYS A 49 9.71 -0.84 -0.83
C LYS A 49 9.39 -2.34 -0.72
N TYR A 50 8.14 -2.70 -0.42
CA TYR A 50 7.67 -4.08 -0.37
C TYR A 50 6.87 -4.43 -1.62
N THR A 51 5.97 -3.54 -2.07
CA THR A 51 5.07 -3.79 -3.21
C THR A 51 5.75 -3.75 -4.56
N ASP A 52 6.91 -3.10 -4.68
CA ASP A 52 7.61 -2.98 -5.97
C ASP A 52 8.61 -4.12 -6.20
N LYS A 53 8.70 -5.10 -5.28
CA LYS A 53 9.67 -6.20 -5.37
C LYS A 53 9.23 -7.36 -6.25
N ASP A 54 7.94 -7.44 -6.55
CA ASP A 54 7.33 -8.52 -7.33
C ASP A 54 6.34 -7.96 -8.35
N GLU A 55 6.30 -8.53 -9.56
CA GLU A 55 5.52 -8.01 -10.70
C GLU A 55 4.02 -7.97 -10.42
N LEU A 56 3.49 -8.99 -9.74
CA LEU A 56 2.07 -9.07 -9.40
C LEU A 56 1.71 -7.96 -8.40
N THR A 57 2.48 -7.85 -7.32
CA THR A 57 2.20 -6.84 -6.28
C THR A 57 2.39 -5.41 -6.79
N SER A 58 3.37 -5.19 -7.67
CA SER A 58 3.59 -3.90 -8.32
C SER A 58 2.43 -3.53 -9.24
N SER A 59 1.91 -4.50 -10.01
CA SER A 59 0.78 -4.26 -10.93
C SER A 59 -0.51 -3.92 -10.17
N LEU A 60 -0.80 -4.64 -9.08
CA LEU A 60 -1.93 -4.32 -8.20
C LEU A 60 -1.78 -2.93 -7.58
N ARG A 61 -0.56 -2.59 -7.15
CA ARG A 61 -0.25 -1.29 -6.56
C ARG A 61 -0.51 -0.13 -7.51
N VAL A 62 -0.16 -0.28 -8.79
CA VAL A 62 -0.38 0.76 -9.81
C VAL A 62 -1.85 1.15 -9.91
N GLU A 63 -2.77 0.20 -9.86
CA GLU A 63 -4.21 0.50 -9.90
C GLU A 63 -4.67 1.27 -8.66
N ILE A 64 -4.21 0.89 -7.48
CA ILE A 64 -4.55 1.56 -6.22
C ILE A 64 -3.94 2.98 -6.16
N ASP A 65 -2.76 3.18 -6.75
CA ASP A 65 -2.13 4.50 -6.85
C ASP A 65 -2.96 5.46 -7.72
N LYS A 66 -3.70 4.97 -8.73
CA LYS A 66 -4.60 5.82 -9.53
C LYS A 66 -5.73 6.37 -8.67
N ASP A 67 -6.37 5.51 -7.88
CA ASP A 67 -7.43 5.94 -6.95
C ASP A 67 -6.88 6.85 -5.86
N THR A 68 -5.72 6.52 -5.32
CA THR A 68 -5.01 7.34 -4.33
C THR A 68 -4.75 8.75 -4.86
N ARG A 69 -4.26 8.89 -6.10
CA ARG A 69 -4.03 10.21 -6.73
C ARG A 69 -5.31 11.00 -6.90
N ARG A 70 -6.41 10.33 -7.29
CA ARG A 70 -7.73 10.97 -7.44
C ARG A 70 -8.22 11.52 -6.10
N LEU A 71 -8.14 10.73 -5.03
CA LEU A 71 -8.55 11.13 -3.69
C LEU A 71 -7.65 12.23 -3.12
N ALA A 72 -6.32 12.08 -3.28
CA ALA A 72 -5.36 13.07 -2.82
C ALA A 72 -5.51 14.42 -3.53
N ALA A 73 -5.82 14.42 -4.83
CA ALA A 73 -6.16 15.64 -5.55
C ALA A 73 -7.46 16.26 -5.02
N SER A 74 -8.46 15.42 -4.70
CA SER A 74 -9.77 15.87 -4.23
C SER A 74 -9.72 16.55 -2.85
N ASN A 75 -8.82 16.15 -1.96
CA ASN A 75 -8.69 16.77 -0.62
C ASN A 75 -7.39 17.58 -0.43
N GLY A 76 -6.66 17.86 -1.52
CA GLY A 76 -5.49 18.75 -1.50
C GLY A 76 -4.23 18.15 -0.86
N THR A 77 -4.15 16.83 -0.73
CA THR A 77 -3.00 16.14 -0.13
C THR A 77 -2.01 15.61 -1.18
N LEU A 78 -2.30 15.79 -2.47
CA LEU A 78 -1.37 15.49 -3.56
C LEU A 78 -0.22 16.52 -3.56
N LYS A 79 1.02 16.03 -3.36
CA LYS A 79 2.25 16.84 -3.33
C LYS A 79 2.96 16.85 -4.68
#